data_AF-A0A3M7CQC2-F1
#
_entry.id   AF-A0A3M7CQC2-F1
#
_cell.length_a   1.000
_cell.length_b   1.000
_cell.length_c   1.000
_cell.angle_alpha   90.00
_cell.angle_beta   90.00
_cell.angle_gamma   90.00
#
_symmetry.space_group_name_H-M   'P 1'
#
loop_
_entity.id
_entity.type
_entity.pdbx_description
1 polymer ?
#
loop_
_entity_poly.entity_id
_entity_poly.type
_entity_poly.pdbx_seq_one_letter_code
_entity_poly.pdbx_strand_id
1 'polypeptide(L)'
;MQVPLLRLQCGCNSYEWGKLGKDSAAARFASATPQSDFSIQNDKPYAELWMGTHPSNPSKDLTTGRTLLDLVQDNQQLLSPQIAEKYANKLPFLFKVLSIQKALSIQAHPNKKLAEQLHQRDGKNYPDDNHKPEMTIAITPFDGLCGFRPLAEIVHFLKSVPSLRQLVGEQAAKSFEDTVKGQETITDETQAKKNKAALQQAFKALMQSMPEDIQQQATQLIAQAKQE
;
A
#
# COMPACT_ATOMS: atom_id res chain seq x y z
N MET A 1 -14.31 14.94 -34.82
CA MET A 1 -13.00 15.43 -34.33
C MET A 1 -12.23 14.24 -33.79
N GLN A 2 -10.95 14.14 -34.10
CA GLN A 2 -10.09 13.07 -33.59
C GLN A 2 -9.82 13.29 -32.10
N VAL A 3 -9.99 12.27 -31.28
CA VAL A 3 -9.61 12.33 -29.86
C VAL A 3 -8.10 12.59 -29.79
N PRO A 4 -7.66 13.64 -29.08
CA PRO A 4 -6.25 14.02 -29.07
C PRO A 4 -5.41 12.99 -28.30
N LEU A 5 -4.21 12.72 -28.79
CA LEU A 5 -3.18 11.95 -28.08
C LEU A 5 -2.19 12.92 -27.44
N LEU A 6 -2.14 12.94 -26.11
CA LEU A 6 -1.34 13.90 -25.34
C LEU A 6 -0.18 13.20 -24.64
N ARG A 7 1.04 13.70 -24.82
CA ARG A 7 2.21 13.24 -24.05
C ARG A 7 2.25 14.01 -22.74
N LEU A 8 2.26 13.29 -21.62
CA LEU A 8 2.26 13.91 -20.29
C LEU A 8 3.67 14.02 -19.71
N GLN A 9 3.93 15.17 -19.11
CA GLN A 9 4.97 15.40 -18.13
C GLN A 9 4.41 15.06 -16.74
N CYS A 10 4.98 14.07 -16.08
CA CYS A 10 4.48 13.53 -14.82
C CYS A 10 5.43 13.84 -13.67
N GLY A 11 4.88 14.05 -12.48
CA GLY A 11 5.65 14.43 -11.31
C GLY A 11 6.29 13.23 -10.61
N CYS A 12 7.54 13.38 -10.18
CA CYS A 12 8.28 12.35 -9.45
C CYS A 12 8.48 12.77 -7.99
N ASN A 13 7.88 12.02 -7.06
CA ASN A 13 7.98 12.22 -5.63
C ASN A 13 9.27 11.62 -5.06
N SER A 14 9.82 12.30 -4.05
CA SER A 14 11.06 11.96 -3.35
C SER A 14 10.74 11.58 -1.92
N TYR A 15 10.56 10.29 -1.65
CA TYR A 15 10.33 9.76 -0.30
C TYR A 15 11.51 8.90 0.13
N GLU A 16 11.87 8.91 1.42
CA GLU A 16 13.05 8.25 2.00
C GLU A 16 13.18 6.74 1.76
N TRP A 17 12.07 6.08 1.40
CA TRP A 17 12.04 4.65 1.07
C TRP A 17 12.39 4.36 -0.39
N GLY A 18 12.49 5.38 -1.25
CA GLY A 18 12.72 5.24 -2.68
C GLY A 18 14.15 4.84 -3.03
N LYS A 19 14.33 4.22 -4.21
CA LYS A 19 15.67 3.97 -4.77
C LYS A 19 16.39 5.27 -5.08
N LEU A 20 17.71 5.26 -4.92
CA LEU A 20 18.55 6.43 -5.11
C LEU A 20 18.84 6.68 -6.59
N GLY A 21 18.80 7.96 -6.99
CA GLY A 21 19.28 8.42 -8.29
C GLY A 21 18.80 7.59 -9.47
N LYS A 22 19.75 7.13 -10.30
CA LYS A 22 19.49 6.40 -11.55
C LYS A 22 19.02 4.96 -11.33
N ASP A 23 19.16 4.42 -10.12
CA ASP A 23 18.65 3.08 -9.79
C ASP A 23 17.13 3.08 -9.66
N SER A 24 16.52 4.27 -9.49
CA SER A 24 15.08 4.43 -9.48
C SER A 24 14.49 4.39 -10.88
N ALA A 25 13.57 3.46 -11.10
CA ALA A 25 12.74 3.45 -12.31
C ALA A 25 11.87 4.71 -12.41
N ALA A 26 11.35 5.22 -11.28
CA ALA A 26 10.58 6.45 -11.26
C ALA A 26 11.42 7.65 -11.74
N ALA A 27 12.68 7.77 -11.29
CA ALA A 27 13.60 8.80 -11.75
C ALA A 27 13.93 8.68 -13.25
N ARG A 28 14.30 7.47 -13.69
CA ARG A 28 14.64 7.23 -15.11
C ARG A 28 13.46 7.54 -16.02
N PHE A 29 12.26 7.10 -15.67
CA PHE A 29 11.06 7.35 -16.48
C PHE A 29 10.63 8.82 -16.46
N ALA A 30 10.76 9.51 -15.34
CA ALA A 30 10.56 10.95 -15.29
C ALA A 30 11.54 11.68 -16.23
N SER A 31 12.84 11.34 -16.17
CA SER A 31 13.89 11.96 -17.01
C SER A 31 13.77 11.66 -18.50
N ALA A 32 13.04 10.61 -18.88
CA ALA A 32 12.84 10.24 -20.29
C ALA A 32 11.85 11.19 -21.00
N THR A 33 11.07 11.97 -20.25
CA THR A 33 10.26 13.06 -20.77
C THR A 33 10.99 14.38 -20.54
N PRO A 34 11.15 15.25 -21.55
CA PRO A 34 11.81 16.54 -21.38
C PRO A 34 11.17 17.35 -20.25
N GLN A 35 11.98 17.81 -19.31
CA GLN A 35 11.60 18.69 -18.21
C GLN A 35 12.74 19.69 -18.01
N SER A 36 12.44 21.00 -18.00
CA SER A 36 13.46 22.04 -17.85
C SER A 36 14.09 22.08 -16.46
N ASP A 37 13.39 21.54 -15.46
CA ASP A 37 13.71 21.63 -14.03
C ASP A 37 14.01 20.27 -13.36
N PHE A 38 14.08 19.19 -14.14
CA PHE A 38 14.34 17.85 -13.61
C PHE A 38 15.69 17.30 -14.10
N SER A 39 16.57 17.06 -13.14
CA SER A 39 17.77 16.26 -13.32
C SER A 39 17.86 15.22 -12.21
N ILE A 40 18.32 14.03 -12.56
CA ILE A 40 18.51 12.95 -11.58
C ILE A 40 19.72 13.30 -10.70
N GLN A 41 19.50 13.41 -9.40
CA GLN A 41 20.53 13.59 -8.39
C GLN A 41 20.88 12.21 -7.81
N ASN A 42 22.16 11.82 -7.85
CA ASN A 42 22.57 10.45 -7.53
C ASN A 42 22.20 10.02 -6.09
N ASP A 43 22.34 10.92 -5.12
CA ASP A 43 22.12 10.61 -3.70
C ASP A 43 20.68 10.90 -3.23
N LYS A 44 19.78 11.29 -4.14
CA LYS A 44 18.38 11.60 -3.82
C LYS A 44 17.49 10.37 -4.03
N PRO A 45 16.60 10.03 -3.09
CA PRO A 45 15.64 8.97 -3.31
C PRO A 45 14.51 9.42 -4.24
N TYR A 46 14.13 8.57 -5.19
CA TYR A 46 13.00 8.79 -6.08
C TYR A 46 12.03 7.62 -5.95
N ALA A 47 10.88 7.89 -5.34
CA ALA A 47 9.99 6.88 -4.82
C ALA A 47 8.80 6.59 -5.73
N GLU A 48 8.09 7.63 -6.19
CA GLU A 48 6.86 7.47 -6.96
C GLU A 48 6.79 8.43 -8.15
N LEU A 49 6.52 7.92 -9.35
CA LEU A 49 6.11 8.73 -10.51
C LEU A 49 4.57 8.73 -10.59
N TRP A 50 3.92 9.89 -10.55
CA TRP A 50 2.46 10.01 -10.52
C TRP A 50 1.88 10.41 -11.88
N MET A 51 0.91 9.64 -12.35
CA MET A 51 0.20 9.83 -13.61
C MET A 51 -1.31 9.90 -13.34
N GLY A 52 -1.86 11.11 -13.41
CA GLY A 52 -3.29 11.33 -13.18
C GLY A 52 -3.63 12.78 -12.86
N THR A 53 -4.83 12.96 -12.28
CA THR A 53 -5.41 14.28 -11.97
C THR A 53 -5.25 14.68 -10.50
N HIS A 54 -4.30 14.09 -9.77
CA HIS A 54 -4.15 14.38 -8.34
C HIS A 54 -3.51 15.76 -8.12
N PRO A 55 -4.12 16.66 -7.33
CA PRO A 55 -3.69 18.06 -7.22
C PRO A 55 -2.31 18.23 -6.59
N SER A 56 -1.92 17.36 -5.64
CA SER A 56 -0.61 17.47 -4.97
C SER A 56 0.60 17.19 -5.86
N ASN A 57 0.43 16.51 -7.00
CA ASN A 57 1.51 16.28 -7.96
C ASN A 57 0.94 16.13 -9.37
N PRO A 58 0.52 17.24 -10.01
CA PRO A 58 -0.28 17.20 -11.21
C PRO A 58 0.55 16.72 -12.42
N SER A 59 0.00 15.79 -13.20
CA SER A 59 0.49 15.54 -14.55
C SER A 59 0.11 16.71 -15.47
N LYS A 60 0.98 17.06 -16.41
CA LYS A 60 0.79 18.19 -17.33
C LYS A 60 0.95 17.74 -18.77
N ASP A 61 0.23 18.33 -19.70
CA ASP A 61 0.54 18.18 -21.11
C ASP A 61 1.92 18.80 -21.40
N LEU A 62 2.80 18.04 -22.04
CA LEU A 62 4.15 18.46 -22.36
C LEU A 62 4.17 19.67 -23.31
N THR A 63 3.17 19.81 -24.18
CA THR A 63 3.13 20.88 -25.19
C THR A 63 2.64 22.19 -24.61
N THR A 64 1.52 22.16 -23.89
CA THR A 64 0.86 23.38 -23.38
C THR A 64 1.19 23.70 -21.93
N GLY A 65 1.71 22.74 -21.16
CA GLY A 65 1.94 22.87 -19.73
C GLY A 65 0.67 22.84 -18.86
N ARG A 66 -0.51 22.73 -19.47
CA ARG A 66 -1.80 22.63 -18.76
C ARG A 66 -1.87 21.35 -17.95
N THR A 67 -2.50 21.40 -16.78
CA THR A 67 -2.66 20.18 -15.97
C THR A 67 -3.64 19.22 -16.63
N LEU A 68 -3.45 17.92 -16.41
CA LEU A 68 -4.38 16.90 -16.87
C LEU A 68 -5.77 17.11 -16.27
N LEU A 69 -5.86 17.62 -15.04
CA LEU A 69 -7.12 17.94 -14.40
C LEU A 69 -7.90 18.99 -15.20
N ASP A 70 -7.26 20.10 -15.57
CA ASP A 70 -7.91 21.16 -16.36
C ASP A 70 -8.34 20.62 -17.74
N LEU A 71 -7.47 19.80 -18.37
CA LEU A 71 -7.74 19.24 -19.68
C LEU A 71 -8.98 18.33 -19.69
N VAL A 72 -9.13 17.45 -18.69
CA VAL A 72 -10.28 16.54 -18.63
C VAL A 72 -11.57 17.23 -18.20
N GLN A 73 -11.49 18.37 -17.51
CA GLN A 73 -12.65 19.19 -17.16
C GLN A 73 -13.17 19.99 -18.36
N ASP A 74 -12.26 20.55 -19.16
CA ASP A 74 -12.63 21.41 -20.30
C ASP A 74 -12.95 20.61 -21.57
N ASN A 75 -12.36 19.43 -21.74
CA ASN A 75 -12.51 18.61 -22.95
C ASN A 75 -13.30 17.32 -22.68
N GLN A 76 -14.60 17.39 -22.96
CA GLN A 76 -15.55 16.27 -22.83
C GLN A 76 -15.24 15.07 -23.75
N GLN A 77 -14.26 15.17 -24.66
CA GLN A 77 -13.80 14.02 -25.46
C GLN A 77 -12.79 13.14 -24.70
N LEU A 78 -12.21 13.62 -23.60
CA LEU A 78 -11.19 12.90 -22.84
C LEU A 78 -11.77 11.95 -21.79
N LEU A 79 -13.03 12.14 -21.39
CA LEU A 79 -13.77 11.27 -20.49
C LEU A 79 -15.13 10.96 -21.12
N SER A 80 -15.58 9.70 -21.03
CA SER A 80 -16.94 9.40 -21.44
C SER A 80 -17.95 10.09 -20.51
N PRO A 81 -19.15 10.45 -20.98
CA PRO A 81 -20.16 11.10 -20.16
C PRO A 81 -20.46 10.33 -18.85
N GLN A 82 -20.49 8.99 -18.91
CA GLN A 82 -20.77 8.15 -17.76
C GLN A 82 -19.69 8.24 -16.68
N ILE A 83 -18.41 8.35 -17.08
CA ILE A 83 -17.30 8.51 -16.12
C ILE A 83 -17.26 9.93 -15.59
N ALA A 84 -17.46 10.93 -16.46
CA ALA A 84 -17.50 12.33 -16.09
C ALA A 84 -18.57 12.63 -15.04
N GLU A 85 -19.79 12.12 -15.23
CA GLU A 85 -20.91 12.26 -14.29
C GLU A 85 -20.61 11.58 -12.96
N LYS A 86 -20.14 10.32 -13.00
CA LYS A 86 -19.90 9.53 -11.78
C LYS A 86 -18.75 10.05 -10.92
N TYR A 87 -17.72 10.63 -11.54
CA TYR A 87 -16.47 11.03 -10.85
C TYR A 87 -16.19 12.53 -10.93
N ALA A 88 -17.22 13.34 -11.23
CA ALA A 88 -17.16 14.80 -11.26
C ALA A 88 -16.00 15.35 -12.12
N ASN A 89 -15.89 14.86 -13.36
CA ASN A 89 -14.84 15.23 -14.32
C ASN A 89 -13.41 15.03 -13.79
N LYS A 90 -13.16 13.95 -13.04
CA LYS A 90 -11.83 13.53 -12.59
C LYS A 90 -11.55 12.10 -13.03
N LEU A 91 -10.27 11.76 -13.17
CA LEU A 91 -9.89 10.36 -13.38
C LEU A 91 -10.22 9.56 -12.10
N PRO A 92 -10.90 8.40 -12.22
CA PRO A 92 -11.28 7.58 -11.08
C PRO A 92 -10.13 6.73 -10.52
N PHE A 93 -8.90 6.95 -11.01
CA PHE A 93 -7.71 6.25 -10.59
C PHE A 93 -6.50 7.18 -10.60
N LEU A 94 -5.50 6.83 -9.80
CA LEU A 94 -4.15 7.40 -9.85
C LEU A 94 -3.19 6.29 -10.24
N PHE A 95 -2.54 6.45 -11.39
CA PHE A 95 -1.54 5.49 -11.84
C PHE A 95 -0.15 5.90 -11.34
N LYS A 96 0.64 4.92 -10.89
CA LYS A 96 1.97 5.18 -10.34
C LYS A 96 2.99 4.17 -10.81
N VAL A 97 4.25 4.62 -10.90
CA VAL A 97 5.42 3.73 -10.85
C VAL A 97 6.10 3.92 -9.50
N LEU A 98 6.21 2.85 -8.73
CA LEU A 98 6.92 2.85 -7.44
C LEU A 98 8.32 2.28 -7.65
N SER A 99 9.34 2.90 -7.04
CA SER A 99 10.71 2.39 -7.03
C SER A 99 11.22 2.27 -5.60
N ILE A 100 11.10 1.05 -5.07
CA ILE A 100 11.18 0.76 -3.63
C ILE A 100 12.60 0.28 -3.27
N GLN A 101 13.22 0.93 -2.27
CA GLN A 101 14.52 0.57 -1.69
C GLN A 101 14.37 0.02 -0.26
N LYS A 102 13.46 0.60 0.52
CA LYS A 102 13.14 0.17 1.89
C LYS A 102 11.69 -0.32 1.93
N ALA A 103 11.42 -1.31 2.78
CA ALA A 103 10.06 -1.79 2.99
C ALA A 103 9.13 -0.64 3.44
N LEU A 104 7.93 -0.61 2.87
CA LEU A 104 6.88 0.34 3.24
C LEU A 104 6.18 -0.11 4.53
N SER A 105 5.36 0.77 5.10
CA SER A 105 4.52 0.45 6.25
C SER A 105 3.59 -0.73 5.95
N ILE A 106 3.40 -1.60 6.95
CA ILE A 106 2.29 -2.55 6.95
C ILE A 106 0.99 -1.74 6.99
N GLN A 107 0.11 -1.97 6.03
CA GLN A 107 -1.07 -1.12 5.81
C GLN A 107 -2.30 -1.93 5.40
N ALA A 108 -3.47 -1.37 5.71
CA ALA A 108 -4.75 -1.81 5.20
C ALA A 108 -5.59 -0.56 4.87
N HIS A 109 -6.41 -0.65 3.83
CA HIS A 109 -7.28 0.44 3.42
C HIS A 109 -8.73 0.18 3.85
N PRO A 110 -9.43 1.20 4.37
CA PRO A 110 -10.84 1.04 4.72
C PRO A 110 -11.69 0.80 3.47
N ASN A 111 -12.79 0.08 3.65
CA ASN A 111 -13.88 0.10 2.66
C ASN A 111 -14.59 1.46 2.70
N LYS A 112 -15.48 1.72 1.74
CA LYS A 112 -16.10 3.05 1.57
C LYS A 112 -16.84 3.51 2.84
N LYS A 113 -17.65 2.64 3.43
CA LYS A 113 -18.39 2.91 4.67
C LYS A 113 -17.47 3.26 5.84
N LEU A 114 -16.35 2.54 5.99
CA LEU A 114 -15.40 2.82 7.07
C LEU A 114 -14.60 4.10 6.79
N ALA A 115 -14.26 4.39 5.54
CA ALA A 115 -13.55 5.60 5.16
C ALA A 115 -14.36 6.86 5.51
N GLU A 116 -15.66 6.87 5.20
CA GLU A 116 -16.60 7.95 5.58
C GLU A 116 -16.60 8.19 7.10
N GLN A 117 -16.69 7.11 7.89
CA GLN A 117 -16.69 7.18 9.35
C GLN A 117 -15.36 7.71 9.90
N LEU A 118 -14.24 7.27 9.32
CA LEU A 118 -12.90 7.66 9.75
C LEU A 118 -12.59 9.11 9.38
N HIS A 119 -12.95 9.56 8.18
CA HIS A 119 -12.82 10.94 7.74
C HIS A 119 -13.62 11.89 8.63
N GLN A 120 -14.88 11.55 8.93
CA GLN A 120 -15.72 12.35 9.81
C GLN A 120 -15.15 12.45 11.23
N ARG A 121 -14.57 11.37 11.75
CA ARG A 121 -14.02 11.30 13.11
C ARG A 121 -12.64 11.95 13.24
N ASP A 122 -11.79 11.80 12.24
CA ASP A 122 -10.38 12.22 12.26
C ASP A 122 -9.87 12.59 10.85
N GLY A 123 -10.40 13.68 10.31
CA GLY A 123 -10.05 14.18 8.97
C GLY A 123 -8.58 14.56 8.79
N LYS A 124 -7.80 14.66 9.87
CA LYS A 124 -6.36 14.92 9.82
C LYS A 124 -5.58 13.69 9.34
N ASN A 125 -5.92 12.50 9.85
CA ASN A 125 -5.27 11.25 9.47
C ASN A 125 -5.98 10.53 8.32
N TYR A 126 -7.27 10.80 8.12
CA TYR A 126 -8.06 10.29 7.01
C TYR A 126 -8.53 11.48 6.17
N PRO A 127 -7.72 11.96 5.20
CA PRO A 127 -7.95 13.23 4.52
C PRO A 127 -9.13 13.20 3.52
N ASP A 128 -9.66 12.02 3.19
CA ASP A 128 -10.81 11.84 2.33
C ASP A 128 -11.70 10.68 2.79
N ASP A 129 -12.91 10.62 2.26
CA ASP A 129 -13.95 9.66 2.61
C ASP A 129 -13.94 8.40 1.71
N ASN A 130 -12.89 8.18 0.92
CA ASN A 130 -12.94 7.19 -0.15
C ASN A 130 -12.30 5.85 0.23
N HIS A 131 -12.77 4.77 -0.40
CA HIS A 131 -12.00 3.53 -0.38
C HIS A 131 -10.75 3.66 -1.25
N LYS A 132 -9.77 2.78 -1.04
CA LYS A 132 -8.54 2.77 -1.84
C LYS A 132 -8.19 1.35 -2.28
N PRO A 133 -8.94 0.77 -3.25
CA PRO A 133 -8.53 -0.46 -3.88
C PRO A 133 -7.25 -0.22 -4.67
N GLU A 134 -6.27 -1.10 -4.52
CA GLU A 134 -4.97 -1.00 -5.18
C GLU A 134 -4.67 -2.28 -5.96
N MET A 135 -3.92 -2.13 -7.05
CA MET A 135 -3.40 -3.24 -7.86
C MET A 135 -1.94 -2.97 -8.15
N THR A 136 -1.10 -3.99 -7.98
CA THR A 136 0.35 -3.90 -8.23
C THR A 136 0.74 -4.84 -9.35
N ILE A 137 1.55 -4.35 -10.29
CA ILE A 137 2.14 -5.14 -11.36
C ILE A 137 3.66 -5.00 -11.26
N ALA A 138 4.35 -6.12 -11.17
CA ALA A 138 5.80 -6.15 -11.05
C ALA A 138 6.47 -5.82 -12.40
N ILE A 139 7.25 -4.73 -12.44
CA ILE A 139 8.10 -4.35 -13.58
C ILE A 139 9.50 -4.99 -13.47
N THR A 140 9.94 -5.20 -12.23
CA THR A 140 11.16 -5.92 -11.84
C THR A 140 10.78 -6.98 -10.80
N PRO A 141 11.69 -7.90 -10.39
CA PRO A 141 11.45 -8.73 -9.22
C PRO A 141 10.94 -7.88 -8.05
N PHE A 142 9.91 -8.38 -7.38
CA PHE A 142 9.13 -7.64 -6.38
C PHE A 142 8.74 -8.57 -5.24
N ASP A 143 8.99 -8.12 -4.02
CA ASP A 143 8.56 -8.77 -2.79
C ASP A 143 7.50 -7.91 -2.10
N GLY A 144 6.47 -8.56 -1.57
CA GLY A 144 5.40 -7.88 -0.84
C GLY A 144 4.70 -8.81 0.14
N LEU A 145 4.16 -8.22 1.21
CA LEU A 145 3.27 -8.91 2.14
C LEU A 145 1.81 -8.64 1.74
N CYS A 146 1.02 -9.69 1.54
CA CYS A 146 -0.38 -9.57 1.14
C CYS A 146 -1.25 -10.60 1.86
N GLY A 147 -2.10 -10.12 2.76
CA GLY A 147 -2.99 -10.96 3.56
C GLY A 147 -2.29 -11.73 4.68
N PHE A 148 -3.09 -12.45 5.47
CA PHE A 148 -2.59 -13.38 6.48
C PHE A 148 -2.19 -14.70 5.83
N ARG A 149 -1.16 -15.34 6.38
CA ARG A 149 -0.77 -16.72 6.02
C ARG A 149 -1.91 -17.72 6.30
N PRO A 150 -1.89 -18.91 5.66
CA PRO A 150 -2.76 -20.02 6.03
C PRO A 150 -2.70 -20.32 7.54
N LEU A 151 -3.84 -20.70 8.14
CA LEU A 151 -3.94 -20.87 9.59
C LEU A 151 -2.95 -21.90 10.15
N ALA A 152 -2.70 -22.99 9.39
CA ALA A 152 -1.72 -24.00 9.76
C ALA A 152 -0.29 -23.45 9.83
N GLU A 153 0.09 -22.53 8.93
CA GLU A 153 1.40 -21.87 8.97
C GLU A 153 1.50 -20.93 10.18
N ILE A 154 0.43 -20.20 10.50
CA ILE A 154 0.40 -19.34 11.69
C ILE A 154 0.57 -20.18 12.95
N VAL A 155 -0.13 -21.30 13.07
CA VAL A 155 0.05 -22.27 14.17
C VAL A 155 1.48 -22.79 14.23
N HIS A 156 2.08 -23.14 13.09
CA HIS A 156 3.46 -23.58 13.04
C HIS A 156 4.40 -22.52 13.62
N PHE A 157 4.31 -21.27 13.16
CA PHE A 157 5.18 -20.18 13.64
C PHE A 157 4.94 -19.83 15.11
N LEU A 158 3.70 -19.91 15.61
CA LEU A 158 3.41 -19.75 17.04
C LEU A 158 4.06 -20.84 17.92
N LYS A 159 4.38 -22.00 17.35
CA LYS A 159 5.06 -23.10 18.05
C LYS A 159 6.58 -23.07 17.86
N SER A 160 7.05 -22.72 16.67
CA SER A 160 8.46 -22.79 16.31
C SER A 160 9.23 -21.51 16.58
N VAL A 161 8.56 -20.36 16.77
CA VAL A 161 9.19 -19.06 17.02
C VAL A 161 8.86 -18.58 18.44
N PRO A 162 9.73 -18.83 19.44
CA PRO A 162 9.48 -18.45 20.83
C PRO A 162 9.21 -16.96 21.02
N SER A 163 9.95 -16.09 20.33
CA SER A 163 9.78 -14.63 20.44
C SER A 163 8.41 -14.16 19.96
N LEU A 164 7.86 -14.77 18.90
CA LEU A 164 6.49 -14.48 18.45
C LEU A 164 5.47 -14.93 19.50
N ARG A 165 5.63 -16.14 20.05
CA ARG A 165 4.74 -16.67 21.08
C ARG A 165 4.75 -15.82 22.34
N GLN A 166 5.90 -15.31 22.75
CA GLN A 166 6.02 -14.42 23.90
C GLN A 166 5.25 -13.12 23.70
N LEU A 167 5.33 -12.50 22.52
CA LEU A 167 4.59 -11.27 22.21
C LEU A 167 3.08 -11.49 22.12
N VAL A 168 2.64 -12.58 21.50
CA VAL A 168 1.23 -12.94 21.40
C VAL A 168 0.66 -13.33 22.77
N GLY A 169 1.49 -13.92 23.64
CA GLY A 169 1.12 -14.44 24.95
C GLY A 169 0.54 -15.85 24.88
N GLU A 170 0.90 -16.68 25.87
CA GLU A 170 0.57 -18.11 25.91
C GLU A 170 -0.94 -18.37 25.78
N GLN A 171 -1.76 -17.59 26.48
CA GLN A 171 -3.21 -17.76 26.49
C GLN A 171 -3.83 -17.50 25.10
N ALA A 172 -3.42 -16.43 24.43
CA ALA A 172 -3.95 -16.07 23.12
C ALA A 172 -3.44 -17.03 22.03
N ALA A 173 -2.15 -17.41 22.09
CA ALA A 173 -1.56 -18.40 21.19
C ALA A 173 -2.28 -19.75 21.29
N LYS A 174 -2.45 -20.28 22.52
CA LYS A 174 -3.13 -21.55 22.74
C LYS A 174 -4.60 -21.53 22.34
N SER A 175 -5.31 -20.44 22.66
CA SER A 175 -6.71 -20.26 22.24
C SER A 175 -6.85 -20.28 20.70
N PHE A 176 -5.92 -19.63 19.99
CA PHE A 176 -5.90 -19.67 18.52
C PHE A 176 -5.65 -21.09 18.01
N GLU A 177 -4.62 -21.77 18.52
CA GLU A 177 -4.30 -23.15 18.15
C GLU A 177 -5.48 -24.10 18.36
N ASP A 178 -6.08 -24.08 19.54
CA ASP A 178 -7.21 -24.97 19.89
C ASP A 178 -8.44 -24.70 19.01
N THR A 179 -8.65 -23.44 18.61
CA THR A 179 -9.77 -23.06 17.73
C THR A 179 -9.59 -23.55 16.30
N VAL A 180 -8.37 -23.49 15.77
CA VAL A 180 -8.11 -23.79 14.35
C VAL A 180 -7.72 -25.25 14.09
N LYS A 181 -7.30 -25.99 15.13
CA LYS A 181 -6.81 -27.38 15.02
C LYS A 181 -7.83 -28.29 14.36
N GLY A 182 -7.43 -28.91 13.25
CA GLY A 182 -8.27 -29.81 12.46
C GLY A 182 -9.41 -29.09 11.71
N GLN A 183 -9.38 -27.76 11.63
CA GLN A 183 -10.37 -26.91 10.99
C GLN A 183 -9.69 -25.82 10.12
N GLU A 184 -8.44 -26.06 9.71
CA GLU A 184 -7.57 -25.05 9.10
C GLU A 184 -8.02 -24.64 7.69
N THR A 185 -8.70 -25.55 6.99
CA THR A 185 -9.16 -25.38 5.60
C THR A 185 -10.69 -25.38 5.46
N ILE A 186 -11.41 -25.37 6.57
CA ILE A 186 -12.86 -25.53 6.55
C ILE A 186 -13.54 -24.25 6.07
N THR A 187 -14.42 -24.42 5.10
CA THR A 187 -15.14 -23.34 4.43
C THR A 187 -16.53 -23.09 5.03
N ASP A 188 -16.93 -23.84 6.05
CA ASP A 188 -18.17 -23.56 6.80
C ASP A 188 -18.13 -22.15 7.36
N GLU A 189 -19.21 -21.39 7.14
CA GLU A 189 -19.26 -19.97 7.48
C GLU A 189 -19.16 -19.73 8.99
N THR A 190 -19.74 -20.62 9.80
CA THR A 190 -19.72 -20.51 11.25
C THR A 190 -18.30 -20.74 11.78
N GLN A 191 -17.63 -21.79 11.30
CA GLN A 191 -16.26 -22.07 11.68
C GLN A 191 -15.29 -20.99 11.15
N ALA A 192 -15.49 -20.51 9.93
CA ALA A 192 -14.68 -19.42 9.38
C ALA A 192 -14.80 -18.14 10.23
N LYS A 193 -15.99 -17.83 10.75
CA LYS A 193 -16.19 -16.71 11.69
C LYS A 193 -15.42 -16.91 13.00
N LYS A 194 -15.44 -18.12 13.57
CA LYS A 194 -14.66 -18.45 14.79
C LYS A 194 -13.16 -18.34 14.55
N ASN A 195 -12.65 -18.90 13.44
CA ASN A 195 -11.24 -18.82 13.07
C ASN A 195 -10.78 -17.35 12.89
N LYS A 196 -11.59 -16.52 12.21
CA LYS A 196 -11.32 -15.08 12.05
C LYS A 196 -11.28 -14.35 13.39
N ALA A 197 -12.21 -14.66 14.30
CA ALA A 197 -12.24 -14.06 15.63
C ALA A 197 -11.00 -14.44 16.45
N ALA A 198 -10.59 -15.72 16.42
CA ALA A 198 -9.38 -16.17 17.10
C ALA A 198 -8.12 -15.52 16.53
N LEU A 199 -8.00 -15.44 15.20
CA LEU A 199 -6.89 -14.73 14.54
C LEU A 199 -6.86 -13.25 14.92
N GLN A 200 -8.01 -12.59 14.96
CA GLN A 200 -8.12 -11.20 15.38
C GLN A 200 -7.60 -11.00 16.81
N GLN A 201 -7.92 -11.91 17.74
CA GLN A 201 -7.43 -11.81 19.12
C GLN A 201 -5.91 -12.01 19.21
N ALA A 202 -5.36 -13.01 18.52
CA ALA A 202 -3.91 -13.24 18.50
C ALA A 202 -3.15 -12.06 17.87
N PHE A 203 -3.64 -11.54 16.74
CA PHE A 203 -3.04 -10.36 16.10
C PHE A 203 -3.18 -9.11 16.97
N LYS A 204 -4.34 -8.91 17.61
CA LYS A 204 -4.54 -7.79 18.54
C LYS A 204 -3.55 -7.85 19.71
N ALA A 205 -3.34 -9.02 20.31
CA ALA A 205 -2.39 -9.19 21.41
C ALA A 205 -0.97 -8.77 20.99
N LEU A 206 -0.51 -9.21 19.82
CA LEU A 206 0.78 -8.79 19.24
C LEU A 206 0.85 -7.28 19.01
N MET A 207 -0.19 -6.68 18.42
CA MET A 207 -0.22 -5.24 18.11
C MET A 207 -0.36 -4.35 19.36
N GLN A 208 -0.67 -4.94 20.52
CA GLN A 208 -0.78 -4.26 21.82
C GLN A 208 0.42 -4.49 22.73
N SER A 209 1.42 -5.27 22.29
CA SER A 209 2.67 -5.44 23.05
C SER A 209 3.38 -4.11 23.24
N MET A 210 4.10 -3.96 24.36
CA MET A 210 4.84 -2.74 24.65
C MET A 210 6.04 -2.59 23.70
N PRO A 211 6.43 -1.36 23.33
CA PRO A 211 7.60 -1.14 22.46
C PRO A 211 8.89 -1.80 22.96
N GLU A 212 9.10 -1.82 24.28
CA GLU A 212 10.25 -2.46 24.92
C GLU A 212 10.26 -3.97 24.71
N ASP A 213 9.09 -4.62 24.85
CA ASP A 213 8.93 -6.05 24.60
C ASP A 213 9.19 -6.36 23.12
N ILE A 214 8.63 -5.55 22.20
CA ILE A 214 8.89 -5.69 20.76
C ILE A 214 10.37 -5.60 20.46
N GLN A 215 11.08 -4.61 21.03
CA GLN A 215 12.52 -4.43 20.82
C GLN A 215 13.32 -5.63 21.34
N GLN A 216 13.01 -6.10 22.56
CA GLN A 216 13.68 -7.26 23.15
C GLN A 216 13.47 -8.52 22.29
N GLN A 217 12.21 -8.80 21.93
CA GLN A 217 11.84 -10.01 21.19
C GLN A 217 12.32 -9.98 19.73
N ALA A 218 12.33 -8.82 19.08
CA ALA A 218 12.91 -8.66 17.75
C ALA A 218 14.43 -8.93 17.75
N THR A 219 15.14 -8.50 18.80
CA THR A 219 16.59 -8.76 18.93
C THR A 219 16.86 -10.26 19.06
N GLN A 220 16.06 -10.97 19.86
CA GLN A 220 16.16 -12.43 20.00
C GLN A 220 15.85 -13.15 18.69
N LEU A 221 14.78 -12.74 17.99
CA LEU A 221 14.40 -13.30 16.70
C LEU A 221 15.53 -13.15 15.67
N ILE A 222 16.16 -11.98 15.60
CA ILE A 222 17.31 -11.74 14.71
C ILE A 222 18.49 -12.63 15.08
N ALA A 223 18.76 -12.83 16.38
CA ALA A 223 19.84 -13.70 16.83
C ALA A 223 19.58 -15.17 16.46
N GLN A 224 18.34 -15.65 16.61
CA GLN A 224 17.92 -16.99 16.19
C GLN A 224 18.08 -17.17 14.68
N ALA A 225 17.59 -16.23 13.87
CA ALA A 225 17.65 -16.30 12.41
C ALA A 225 19.08 -16.30 11.85
N LYS A 226 20.08 -15.83 12.62
CA LYS A 226 21.50 -15.88 12.22
C LYS A 226 22.16 -17.24 12.50
N GLN A 227 21.51 -18.11 13.26
CA GLN A 227 22.01 -19.43 13.64
C GLN A 227 21.43 -20.56 12.78
N GLU A 228 20.42 -20.25 11.97
CA GLU A 228 19.85 -21.12 10.93
C GLU A 228 20.67 -21.06 9.63
#